data_AF-A0A485KIF5-F1
#
_entry.id   AF-A0A485KIF5-F1
#
_cell.length_a   1.000
_cell.length_b   1.000
_cell.length_c   1.000
_cell.angle_alpha   90.00
_cell.angle_beta   90.00
_cell.angle_gamma   90.00
#
_symmetry.space_group_name_H-M   'P 1'
#
loop_
_entity.id
_entity.type
_entity.pdbx_description
1 polymer ?
#
loop_
_entity_poly.entity_id
_entity_poly.type
_entity_poly.pdbx_seq_one_letter_code
_entity_poly.pdbx_strand_id
1 'polypeptide(L)'
;MVAACVFGANVQLLTAGKSYWNATEVAENPLLHLWSLGVGAQFYILWPVATALLVRLSVRKALLAQLALLLASFFCNVAFLGFRQGNKYAFYFPLSRFWQLSLGGLVAYVNLPTTTSRVTTSTLSSVAATALSFSGVAAIVVALAVLGPKSRYPGYWGLLPTLGTAAVIFAGPATPLVTLQRKLWNEYMLEPLIYN
;
A
#
# COMPACT_ATOMS: atom_id res chain seq x y z
N MET A 1 16.32 -2.80 -14.85
CA MET A 1 15.31 -1.73 -14.70
C MET A 1 14.17 -1.84 -15.70
N VAL A 2 14.43 -1.93 -17.02
CA VAL A 2 13.38 -2.09 -18.05
C VAL A 2 12.43 -3.27 -17.75
N ALA A 3 12.96 -4.43 -17.39
CA ALA A 3 12.17 -5.63 -17.05
C ALA A 3 11.23 -5.45 -15.83
N ALA A 4 11.52 -4.51 -14.93
CA ALA A 4 10.62 -4.19 -13.81
C ALA A 4 9.48 -3.26 -14.27
N CYS A 5 9.79 -2.25 -15.10
CA CYS A 5 8.81 -1.30 -15.62
C CYS A 5 7.74 -1.95 -16.52
N VAL A 6 8.11 -3.00 -17.26
CA VAL A 6 7.18 -3.74 -18.13
C VAL A 6 6.58 -4.99 -17.47
N PHE A 7 6.79 -5.17 -16.15
CA PHE A 7 6.37 -6.36 -15.40
C PHE A 7 6.97 -7.70 -15.88
N GLY A 8 8.02 -7.67 -16.69
CA GLY A 8 8.73 -8.86 -17.16
C GLY A 8 9.28 -9.71 -16.02
N ALA A 9 9.80 -9.08 -14.96
CA ALA A 9 10.24 -9.78 -13.75
C ALA A 9 9.09 -10.50 -13.04
N ASN A 10 7.89 -9.89 -12.99
CA ASN A 10 6.70 -10.50 -12.39
C ASN A 10 6.23 -11.72 -13.19
N VAL A 11 6.19 -11.60 -14.52
CA VAL A 11 5.81 -12.72 -15.41
C VAL A 11 6.82 -13.86 -15.32
N GLN A 12 8.12 -13.55 -15.32
CA GLN A 12 9.16 -14.56 -15.21
C GLN A 12 9.11 -15.31 -13.86
N LEU A 13 8.83 -14.62 -12.75
CA LEU A 13 8.66 -15.26 -11.44
C LEU A 13 7.40 -16.15 -11.39
N LEU A 14 6.33 -15.76 -12.10
CA LEU A 14 5.12 -16.58 -12.25
C LEU A 14 5.40 -17.86 -13.05
N THR A 15 6.19 -17.79 -14.12
CA THR A 15 6.50 -18.94 -14.98
C THR A 15 7.61 -19.84 -14.41
N ALA A 16 8.60 -19.27 -13.73
CA ALA A 16 9.72 -20.01 -13.15
C ALA A 16 9.35 -20.81 -11.90
N GLY A 17 8.16 -20.58 -11.33
CA GLY A 17 7.65 -21.36 -10.20
C GLY A 17 8.43 -21.17 -8.90
N LYS A 18 9.22 -20.11 -8.74
CA LYS A 18 10.01 -19.85 -7.52
C LYS A 18 9.19 -19.20 -6.40
N SER A 19 9.45 -19.60 -5.16
CA SER A 19 8.78 -19.10 -3.96
C SER A 19 9.59 -17.99 -3.30
N TYR A 20 8.92 -16.87 -2.97
CA TYR A 20 9.52 -15.73 -2.27
C TYR A 20 10.06 -16.11 -0.87
N TRP A 21 9.50 -17.15 -0.27
CA TRP A 21 9.77 -17.55 1.12
C TRP A 21 10.91 -18.57 1.26
N ASN A 22 11.52 -18.99 0.16
CA ASN A 22 12.63 -19.94 0.20
C ASN A 22 13.96 -19.18 0.14
N ALA A 23 14.72 -19.20 1.25
CA ALA A 23 15.94 -18.40 1.40
C ALA A 23 17.03 -18.75 0.36
N THR A 24 17.14 -20.01 -0.06
CA THR A 24 18.06 -20.43 -1.13
C THR A 24 17.63 -19.90 -2.50
N GLU A 25 16.32 -19.84 -2.78
CA GLU A 25 15.81 -19.29 -4.05
C GLU A 25 15.92 -17.77 -4.14
N VAL A 26 15.86 -17.07 -3.00
CA VAL A 26 16.05 -15.61 -2.89
C VAL A 26 17.50 -15.21 -3.17
N ALA A 27 18.47 -15.96 -2.63
CA ALA A 27 19.90 -15.70 -2.84
C ALA A 27 20.34 -15.93 -4.30
N GLU A 28 19.70 -16.87 -5.00
CA GLU A 28 20.07 -17.26 -6.36
C GLU A 28 19.29 -16.53 -7.46
N ASN A 29 18.31 -15.69 -7.11
CA ASN A 29 17.45 -15.04 -8.09
C ASN A 29 17.47 -13.50 -7.97
N PRO A 30 18.37 -12.80 -8.69
CA PRO A 30 18.45 -11.34 -8.65
C PRO A 30 17.16 -10.65 -9.11
N LEU A 31 16.31 -11.33 -9.88
CA LEU A 31 15.03 -10.81 -10.36
C LEU A 31 13.98 -10.68 -9.26
N LEU A 32 14.17 -11.39 -8.15
CA LEU A 32 13.27 -11.37 -7.00
C LEU A 32 13.34 -10.00 -6.29
N HIS A 33 14.49 -9.33 -6.33
CA HIS A 33 14.64 -7.93 -5.92
C HIS A 33 14.00 -6.93 -6.90
N LEU A 34 13.93 -7.28 -8.19
CA LEU A 34 13.27 -6.44 -9.20
C LEU A 34 11.75 -6.56 -9.15
N TRP A 35 11.20 -7.56 -8.48
CA TRP A 35 9.75 -7.70 -8.32
C TRP A 35 9.15 -6.59 -7.44
N SER A 36 9.74 -6.29 -6.28
CA SER A 36 9.27 -5.18 -5.43
C SER A 36 9.45 -3.84 -6.15
N LEU A 37 10.51 -3.70 -6.96
CA LEU A 37 10.69 -2.56 -7.87
C LEU A 37 9.59 -2.48 -8.93
N GLY A 38 9.15 -3.61 -9.49
CA GLY A 38 8.04 -3.67 -10.44
C GLY A 38 6.70 -3.28 -9.80
N VAL A 39 6.46 -3.68 -8.55
CA VAL A 39 5.31 -3.18 -7.76
C VAL A 39 5.43 -1.66 -7.57
N GLY A 40 6.63 -1.15 -7.26
CA GLY A 40 6.90 0.29 -7.20
C GLY A 40 6.62 1.00 -8.53
N ALA A 41 6.99 0.40 -9.66
CA ALA A 41 6.72 0.96 -10.99
C ALA A 41 5.22 1.11 -11.29
N GLN A 42 4.34 0.28 -10.69
CA GLN A 42 2.88 0.49 -10.77
C GLN A 42 2.48 1.84 -10.17
N PHE A 43 3.07 2.19 -9.04
CA PHE A 43 2.82 3.49 -8.42
C PHE A 43 3.40 4.64 -9.26
N TYR A 44 4.60 4.52 -9.81
CA TYR A 44 5.20 5.65 -10.53
C TYR A 44 4.69 5.84 -11.96
N ILE A 45 4.17 4.80 -12.61
CA ILE A 45 3.70 4.87 -14.01
C ILE A 45 2.17 4.80 -14.09
N LEU A 46 1.55 3.78 -13.48
CA LEU A 46 0.11 3.56 -13.62
C LEU A 46 -0.71 4.55 -12.79
N TRP A 47 -0.22 4.92 -11.60
CA TRP A 47 -0.97 5.82 -10.72
C TRP A 47 -1.10 7.25 -11.28
N PRO A 48 -0.04 7.90 -11.83
CA PRO A 48 -0.19 9.20 -12.49
C PRO A 48 -1.17 9.17 -13.66
N VAL A 49 -1.15 8.10 -14.47
CA VAL A 49 -2.11 7.93 -15.57
C VAL A 49 -3.53 7.75 -15.04
N ALA A 50 -3.73 6.88 -14.05
CA ALA A 50 -5.02 6.67 -13.43
C ALA A 50 -5.59 7.96 -12.84
N THR A 51 -4.80 8.68 -12.05
CA THR A 51 -5.20 9.96 -11.45
C THR A 51 -5.47 11.05 -12.50
N ALA A 52 -4.64 11.16 -13.54
CA ALA A 52 -4.88 12.09 -14.65
C ALA A 52 -6.21 11.83 -15.38
N LEU A 53 -6.64 10.57 -15.49
CA LEU A 53 -7.94 10.20 -16.03
C LEU A 53 -9.08 10.49 -15.04
N LEU A 54 -8.88 10.16 -13.76
CA LEU A 54 -9.88 10.35 -12.70
C LEU A 54 -10.21 11.83 -12.47
N VAL A 55 -9.23 12.74 -12.57
CA VAL A 55 -9.44 14.19 -12.41
C VAL A 55 -10.34 14.78 -13.51
N ARG A 56 -10.47 14.13 -14.67
CA ARG A 56 -11.38 14.55 -15.75
C ARG A 56 -12.84 14.17 -15.48
N LEU A 57 -13.10 13.30 -14.50
CA LEU A 57 -14.43 12.87 -14.13
C LEU A 57 -15.01 13.79 -13.05
N SER A 58 -16.34 13.81 -12.92
CA SER A 58 -16.96 14.42 -11.73
C SER A 58 -16.55 13.64 -10.48
N VAL A 59 -16.49 14.32 -9.32
CA VAL A 59 -16.07 13.74 -8.03
C VAL A 59 -16.73 12.38 -7.76
N ARG A 60 -18.05 12.29 -7.94
CA ARG A 60 -18.81 11.04 -7.76
C ARG A 60 -18.36 9.94 -8.72
N LYS A 61 -18.13 10.25 -9.99
CA LYS A 61 -17.66 9.28 -10.99
C LYS A 61 -16.23 8.83 -10.71
N ALA A 62 -15.35 9.76 -10.31
CA ALA A 62 -13.98 9.44 -9.91
C ALA A 62 -13.94 8.47 -8.71
N LEU A 63 -14.72 8.76 -7.67
CA LEU A 63 -14.85 7.89 -6.50
C LEU A 63 -15.37 6.49 -6.86
N LEU A 64 -16.42 6.41 -7.68
CA LEU A 64 -16.97 5.13 -8.13
C LEU A 64 -15.97 4.34 -8.97
N ALA A 65 -15.24 4.99 -9.88
CA ALA A 65 -14.22 4.35 -10.70
C ALA A 65 -13.05 3.83 -9.84
N GLN A 66 -12.62 4.60 -8.85
CA GLN A 66 -11.57 4.20 -7.92
C GLN A 66 -11.99 3.04 -7.02
N LEU A 67 -13.23 3.07 -6.51
CA LEU A 67 -13.81 1.96 -5.75
C LEU A 67 -13.93 0.70 -6.62
N ALA A 68 -14.37 0.84 -7.87
CA ALA A 68 -14.44 -0.28 -8.81
C ALA A 68 -13.05 -0.88 -9.08
N LEU A 69 -12.02 -0.06 -9.30
CA LEU A 69 -10.63 -0.51 -9.47
C LEU A 69 -10.10 -1.24 -8.22
N LEU A 70 -10.38 -0.71 -7.03
CA LEU A 70 -10.02 -1.33 -5.76
C LEU A 70 -10.67 -2.70 -5.63
N LEU A 71 -11.99 -2.79 -5.81
CA LEU A 71 -12.74 -4.03 -5.66
C LEU A 71 -12.36 -5.06 -6.73
N ALA A 72 -12.18 -4.65 -7.98
CA ALA A 72 -11.76 -5.55 -9.06
C ALA A 72 -10.37 -6.14 -8.79
N SER A 73 -9.41 -5.30 -8.35
CA SER A 73 -8.07 -5.75 -7.99
C SER A 73 -8.06 -6.65 -6.75
N PHE A 74 -8.87 -6.33 -5.73
CA PHE A 74 -9.01 -7.16 -4.54
C PHE A 74 -9.66 -8.51 -4.85
N PHE A 75 -10.71 -8.53 -5.69
CA PHE A 75 -11.32 -9.76 -6.15
C PHE A 75 -10.34 -10.61 -6.94
N CYS A 76 -9.53 -10.00 -7.82
CA CYS A 76 -8.44 -10.68 -8.53
C CYS A 76 -7.42 -11.29 -7.55
N ASN A 77 -7.10 -10.59 -6.45
CA ASN A 77 -6.22 -11.12 -5.39
C ASN A 77 -6.78 -12.39 -4.76
N VAL A 78 -8.05 -12.34 -4.36
CA VAL A 78 -8.74 -13.44 -3.70
C VAL A 78 -8.94 -14.62 -4.65
N ALA A 79 -9.34 -14.37 -5.89
CA ALA A 79 -9.56 -15.40 -6.90
C ALA A 79 -8.29 -16.20 -7.23
N PHE A 80 -7.12 -15.58 -7.08
CA PHE A 80 -5.84 -16.25 -7.28
C PHE A 80 -5.26 -16.95 -6.03
N LEU A 81 -5.98 -16.96 -4.91
CA LEU A 81 -5.59 -17.77 -3.75
C LEU A 81 -5.73 -19.26 -4.05
N GLY A 82 -4.67 -20.03 -3.81
CA GLY A 82 -4.65 -21.48 -4.06
C GLY A 82 -4.67 -21.88 -5.55
N PHE A 83 -4.65 -20.93 -6.47
CA PHE A 83 -4.63 -21.22 -7.91
C PHE A 83 -3.32 -21.94 -8.30
N ARG A 84 -3.45 -23.06 -9.02
CA ARG A 84 -2.33 -23.94 -9.43
C ARG A 84 -1.41 -24.35 -8.27
N GLN A 85 -2.01 -24.79 -7.16
CA GLN A 85 -1.32 -25.32 -5.98
C GLN A 85 -0.33 -24.33 -5.32
N GLY A 86 -0.69 -23.04 -5.29
CA GLY A 86 0.07 -22.04 -4.54
C GLY A 86 -0.58 -20.66 -4.54
N ASN A 87 0.06 -19.71 -3.86
CA ASN A 87 -0.39 -18.31 -3.80
C ASN A 87 0.44 -17.38 -4.72
N LYS A 88 1.22 -17.96 -5.65
CA LYS A 88 2.16 -17.22 -6.52
C LYS A 88 1.46 -16.17 -7.37
N TYR A 89 0.31 -16.52 -7.94
CA TYR A 89 -0.48 -15.61 -8.75
C TYR A 89 -1.03 -14.44 -7.92
N ALA A 90 -1.59 -14.72 -6.74
CA ALA A 90 -2.02 -13.67 -5.83
C ALA A 90 -0.85 -12.76 -5.38
N PHE A 91 0.35 -13.32 -5.25
CA PHE A 91 1.53 -12.60 -4.76
C PHE A 91 2.24 -11.76 -5.82
N TYR A 92 2.54 -12.34 -7.00
CA TYR A 92 3.39 -11.73 -8.02
C TYR A 92 2.62 -10.97 -9.11
N PHE A 93 1.33 -11.29 -9.34
CA PHE A 93 0.58 -10.66 -10.42
C PHE A 93 0.33 -9.17 -10.11
N PRO A 94 0.64 -8.23 -11.02
CA PRO A 94 0.46 -6.81 -10.75
C PRO A 94 -0.96 -6.42 -10.34
N LEU A 95 -1.96 -6.94 -11.07
CA LEU A 95 -3.37 -6.58 -10.84
C LEU A 95 -3.93 -7.10 -9.53
N SER A 96 -3.34 -8.13 -8.92
CA SER A 96 -3.79 -8.62 -7.60
C SER A 96 -3.30 -7.72 -6.45
N ARG A 97 -2.40 -6.78 -6.70
CA ARG A 97 -1.79 -5.91 -5.67
C ARG A 97 -2.25 -4.46 -5.75
N PHE A 98 -2.81 -4.06 -6.89
CA PHE A 98 -3.17 -2.68 -7.17
C PHE A 98 -4.19 -2.09 -6.17
N TRP A 99 -5.05 -2.91 -5.57
CA TRP A 99 -6.06 -2.48 -4.60
C TRP A 99 -5.47 -1.76 -3.38
N GLN A 100 -4.24 -2.11 -2.97
CA GLN A 100 -3.55 -1.51 -1.83
C GLN A 100 -3.15 -0.06 -2.14
N LEU A 101 -2.65 0.17 -3.37
CA LEU A 101 -2.35 1.50 -3.89
C LEU A 101 -3.64 2.30 -4.10
N SER A 102 -4.68 1.68 -4.66
CA SER A 102 -5.98 2.32 -4.90
C SER A 102 -6.62 2.80 -3.59
N LEU A 103 -6.51 2.01 -2.51
CA LEU A 103 -6.98 2.40 -1.18
C LEU A 103 -6.20 3.60 -0.64
N GLY A 104 -4.87 3.59 -0.73
CA GLY A 104 -4.05 4.74 -0.32
C GLY A 104 -4.39 6.00 -1.09
N GLY A 105 -4.62 5.87 -2.40
CA GLY A 105 -5.14 6.93 -3.24
C GLY A 105 -6.51 7.45 -2.81
N LEU A 106 -7.39 6.57 -2.32
CA LEU A 106 -8.75 6.95 -1.91
C LEU A 106 -8.67 7.75 -0.62
N VAL A 107 -7.85 7.28 0.33
CA VAL A 107 -7.52 7.99 1.56
C VAL A 107 -6.93 9.37 1.25
N ALA A 108 -6.02 9.49 0.28
CA ALA A 108 -5.46 10.77 -0.13
C ALA A 108 -6.54 11.69 -0.74
N TYR A 109 -7.40 11.14 -1.60
CA TYR A 109 -8.47 11.89 -2.27
C TYR A 109 -9.50 12.47 -1.30
N VAL A 110 -9.92 11.69 -0.30
CA VAL A 110 -10.88 12.17 0.72
C VAL A 110 -10.27 13.16 1.71
N ASN A 111 -8.94 13.19 1.85
CA ASN A 111 -8.22 14.12 2.72
C ASN A 111 -7.67 15.35 1.98
N LEU A 112 -7.93 15.49 0.67
CA LEU A 112 -7.51 16.67 -0.09
C LEU A 112 -8.21 17.92 0.45
N PRO A 113 -7.47 18.97 0.84
CA PRO A 113 -8.08 20.22 1.27
C PRO A 113 -8.90 20.81 0.11
N THR A 114 -10.23 20.84 0.24
CA THR A 114 -11.05 21.62 -0.68
C THR A 114 -10.66 23.09 -0.53
N THR A 115 -10.36 23.75 -1.67
CA THR A 115 -9.81 25.11 -1.83
C THR A 115 -10.42 26.22 -0.95
N THR A 116 -11.56 25.99 -0.30
CA THR A 116 -12.27 26.98 0.51
C THR A 116 -11.93 26.99 2.00
N SER A 117 -11.26 25.95 2.56
CA SER A 117 -10.82 25.97 3.97
C SER A 117 -9.39 25.49 4.10
N ARG A 118 -8.47 26.45 4.04
CA ARG A 118 -7.11 26.28 4.53
C ARG A 118 -7.22 26.41 6.06
N VAL A 119 -6.92 25.32 6.79
CA VAL A 119 -6.84 25.14 8.26
C VAL A 119 -7.84 24.10 8.81
N THR A 120 -7.27 22.97 9.27
CA THR A 120 -7.84 21.87 10.08
C THR A 120 -9.12 21.21 9.60
N THR A 121 -9.00 20.16 8.77
CA THR A 121 -10.09 19.21 8.53
C THR A 121 -9.66 17.78 8.83
N SER A 122 -9.41 17.47 10.11
CA SER A 122 -9.82 16.14 10.56
C SER A 122 -11.33 16.22 10.75
N THR A 123 -12.11 15.56 9.89
CA THR A 123 -13.56 15.38 10.10
C THR A 123 -13.86 14.61 11.39
N LEU A 124 -12.83 13.98 11.97
CA LEU A 124 -12.84 13.27 13.23
C LEU A 124 -12.49 14.22 14.39
N SER A 125 -13.17 14.02 15.52
CA SER A 125 -12.73 14.54 16.83
C SER A 125 -11.30 14.08 17.14
N SER A 126 -10.53 14.89 17.89
CA SER A 126 -9.14 14.57 18.28
C SER A 126 -9.00 13.21 18.96
N VAL A 127 -10.00 12.83 19.77
CA VAL A 127 -10.07 11.53 20.44
C VAL A 127 -10.28 10.40 19.42
N ALA A 128 -11.19 10.58 18.47
CA ALA A 128 -11.47 9.59 17.44
C ALA A 128 -10.28 9.40 16.48
N ALA A 129 -9.61 10.48 16.09
CA ALA A 129 -8.40 10.41 15.29
C ALA A 129 -7.28 9.66 16.03
N THR A 130 -7.10 9.93 17.32
CA THR A 130 -6.11 9.24 18.15
C THR A 130 -6.42 7.76 18.27
N ALA A 131 -7.66 7.38 18.58
CA ALA A 131 -8.09 5.99 18.67
C ALA A 131 -7.94 5.25 17.33
N LEU A 132 -8.25 5.91 16.21
CA LEU A 132 -8.08 5.35 14.86
C LEU A 132 -6.59 5.12 14.52
N SER A 133 -5.72 6.04 14.90
CA SER A 133 -4.27 5.90 14.67
C SER A 133 -3.69 4.74 15.48
N PHE A 134 -4.00 4.66 16.77
CA PHE A 134 -3.54 3.55 17.62
C PHE A 134 -4.11 2.20 17.19
N SER A 135 -5.39 2.13 16.81
CA SER A 135 -5.97 0.88 16.30
C SER A 135 -5.34 0.46 14.97
N GLY A 136 -4.99 1.41 14.11
CA GLY A 136 -4.23 1.15 12.88
C GLY A 136 -2.83 0.59 13.15
N VAL A 137 -2.09 1.17 14.11
CA VAL A 137 -0.79 0.63 14.55
C VAL A 137 -0.94 -0.77 15.13
N ALA A 138 -1.93 -0.98 15.99
CA ALA A 138 -2.20 -2.30 16.57
C ALA A 138 -2.50 -3.34 15.48
N ALA A 139 -3.30 -3.01 14.46
CA ALA A 139 -3.56 -3.89 13.33
C ALA A 139 -2.28 -4.25 12.56
N ILE A 140 -1.37 -3.30 12.34
CA ILE A 140 -0.07 -3.55 11.71
C ILE A 140 0.78 -4.50 12.57
N VAL A 141 0.85 -4.27 13.89
CA VAL A 141 1.61 -5.13 14.81
C VAL A 141 1.05 -6.55 14.84
N VAL A 142 -0.28 -6.70 14.90
CA VAL A 142 -0.94 -8.02 14.83
C VAL A 142 -0.63 -8.69 13.48
N ALA A 143 -0.64 -7.94 12.38
CA ALA A 143 -0.25 -8.48 11.08
C ALA A 143 1.21 -9.00 11.11
N LEU A 144 2.14 -8.26 11.69
CA LEU A 144 3.53 -8.71 11.82
C LEU A 144 3.67 -9.99 12.66
N ALA A 145 2.87 -10.14 13.71
CA ALA A 145 2.91 -11.32 14.58
C ALA A 145 2.26 -12.57 13.95
N VAL A 146 1.21 -12.39 13.14
CA VAL A 146 0.39 -13.50 12.60
C VAL A 146 0.77 -13.89 11.17
N LEU A 147 1.36 -12.98 10.39
CA LEU A 147 1.77 -13.26 9.01
C LEU A 147 3.14 -13.95 8.98
N GLY A 148 3.13 -15.23 8.64
CA GLY A 148 4.34 -16.02 8.42
C GLY A 148 4.34 -16.75 7.06
N PRO A 149 5.40 -17.51 6.76
CA PRO A 149 5.54 -18.24 5.48
C PRO A 149 4.42 -19.25 5.20
N LYS A 150 3.77 -19.76 6.26
CA LYS A 150 2.65 -20.71 6.17
C LYS A 150 1.29 -20.01 5.97
N SER A 151 1.22 -18.70 6.18
CA SER A 151 -0.02 -17.94 6.02
C SER A 151 -0.37 -17.81 4.54
N ARG A 152 -1.67 -17.87 4.19
CA ARG A 152 -2.15 -17.71 2.81
C ARG A 152 -2.12 -16.24 2.37
N TYR A 153 -0.91 -15.67 2.34
CA TYR A 153 -0.62 -14.29 1.97
C TYR A 153 -0.46 -14.16 0.44
N PRO A 154 -0.88 -13.04 -0.20
CA PRO A 154 -1.50 -11.85 0.38
C PRO A 154 -2.96 -12.01 0.80
N GLY A 155 -3.84 -12.48 -0.07
CA GLY A 155 -5.24 -12.80 0.26
C GLY A 155 -5.96 -11.81 1.17
N TYR A 156 -6.90 -12.34 1.95
CA TYR A 156 -7.60 -11.57 3.00
C TYR A 156 -6.65 -11.10 4.11
N TRP A 157 -5.56 -11.82 4.34
CA TRP A 157 -4.51 -11.48 5.30
C TRP A 157 -3.86 -10.12 5.01
N GLY A 158 -3.85 -9.69 3.74
CA GLY A 158 -3.37 -8.38 3.33
C GLY A 158 -4.28 -7.24 3.77
N LEU A 159 -5.55 -7.48 4.11
CA LEU A 159 -6.47 -6.45 4.62
C LEU A 159 -5.97 -5.85 5.92
N LEU A 160 -5.47 -6.68 6.83
CA LEU A 160 -5.08 -6.23 8.17
C LEU A 160 -3.97 -5.16 8.14
N PRO A 161 -2.79 -5.39 7.51
CA PRO A 161 -1.79 -4.34 7.42
C PRO A 161 -2.23 -3.18 6.52
N THR A 162 -2.98 -3.44 5.45
CA THR A 162 -3.36 -2.40 4.48
C THR A 162 -4.40 -1.42 5.07
N LEU A 163 -5.43 -1.93 5.74
CA LEU A 163 -6.43 -1.11 6.45
C LEU A 163 -5.81 -0.46 7.68
N GLY A 164 -4.91 -1.14 8.39
CA GLY A 164 -4.18 -0.56 9.51
C GLY A 164 -3.37 0.66 9.08
N THR A 165 -2.62 0.57 7.98
CA THR A 165 -1.90 1.71 7.40
C THR A 165 -2.85 2.80 6.92
N ALA A 166 -3.95 2.45 6.25
CA ALA A 166 -4.96 3.41 5.81
C ALA A 166 -5.56 4.19 7.00
N ALA A 167 -5.84 3.52 8.12
CA ALA A 167 -6.35 4.13 9.35
C ALA A 167 -5.36 5.13 9.96
N VAL A 168 -4.07 4.77 10.03
CA VAL A 168 -3.02 5.68 10.50
C VAL A 168 -2.92 6.93 9.63
N ILE A 169 -2.95 6.76 8.30
CA ILE A 169 -2.87 7.89 7.36
C ILE A 169 -4.14 8.76 7.47
N PHE A 170 -5.32 8.14 7.50
CA PHE A 170 -6.60 8.84 7.56
C PHE A 170 -6.79 9.61 8.87
N ALA A 171 -6.24 9.11 9.99
CA ALA A 171 -6.27 9.80 11.27
C ALA A 171 -5.56 11.17 11.24
N GLY A 172 -4.62 11.35 10.32
CA GLY A 172 -4.02 12.64 10.02
C GLY A 172 -2.89 13.07 10.97
N PRO A 173 -2.26 14.22 10.66
CA PRO A 173 -0.98 14.62 11.26
C PRO A 173 -1.10 15.19 12.68
N ALA A 174 -2.31 15.53 13.13
CA ALA A 174 -2.55 16.11 14.46
C ALA A 174 -2.58 15.06 15.58
N THR A 175 -2.38 13.78 15.26
CA THR A 175 -2.36 12.71 16.24
C THR A 175 -1.06 12.73 17.06
N PRO A 176 -1.08 12.31 18.35
CA PRO A 176 0.11 12.26 19.19
C PRO A 176 1.23 11.41 18.58
N LEU A 177 0.87 10.34 17.87
CA LEU A 177 1.80 9.44 17.18
C LEU A 177 2.62 10.17 16.10
N VAL A 178 1.95 10.90 15.20
CA VAL A 178 2.63 11.63 14.12
C VAL A 178 3.40 12.83 14.68
N THR A 179 2.90 13.46 15.74
CA THR A 179 3.57 14.58 16.41
C THR A 179 4.87 14.13 17.07
N LEU A 180 4.85 12.99 17.77
CA LEU A 180 6.03 12.39 18.37
C LEU A 180 7.06 12.00 17.29
N GLN A 181 6.61 11.33 16.23
CA GLN A 181 7.47 10.98 15.10
C GLN A 181 8.17 12.21 14.51
N ARG A 182 7.43 13.30 14.27
CA ARG A 182 7.99 14.54 13.74
C ARG A 182 9.00 15.16 14.70
N LYS A 183 8.71 15.16 16.01
CA LYS A 183 9.63 15.67 17.02
C LYS A 183 10.95 14.90 17.01
N LEU A 184 10.88 13.57 17.11
CA LEU A 184 12.06 12.69 17.07
C LEU A 184 12.86 12.86 15.77
N TRP A 185 12.17 12.98 14.63
CA TRP A 185 12.84 13.20 13.35
C TRP A 185 13.63 14.51 13.34
N ASN A 186 13.03 15.60 13.81
CA ASN A 186 13.70 16.90 13.84
C ASN A 186 14.93 16.87 14.78
N GLU A 187 14.75 16.30 15.97
CA GLU A 187 15.77 16.24 17.03
C GLU A 187 16.98 15.37 16.64
N TYR A 188 16.75 14.22 15.98
CA TYR A 188 17.84 13.27 15.68
C TYR A 188 18.35 13.30 14.25
N MET A 189 17.58 13.76 13.27
CA MET A 189 17.98 13.72 11.85
C MET A 189 18.32 15.09 11.27
N LEU A 190 17.66 16.17 11.71
CA LEU A 190 17.84 17.49 11.10
C LEU A 190 18.83 18.37 11.86
N GLU A 191 18.76 18.41 13.20
CA GLU A 191 19.70 19.24 13.98
C GLU A 191 21.18 18.84 13.77
N PRO A 192 21.57 17.56 13.73
CA PRO A 192 22.96 17.18 13.49
C PRO A 192 23.50 17.55 12.09
N LEU A 193 22.63 17.78 11.11
CA LEU A 193 23.00 18.15 9.73
C LEU A 193 23.09 19.66 9.50
N ILE A 194 22.53 20.47 10.39
CA ILE A 194 22.52 21.94 10.29
C ILE A 194 23.68 22.54 11.09
N TYR A 195 24.15 21.85 12.13
CA TYR A 195 25.20 22.31 13.04
C TYR A 195 26.58 21.67 12.82
N ASN A 196 26.75 20.89 11.74
CA ASN A 196 28.04 20.39 11.24
C ASN A 196 28.26 20.84 9.80
#